data_AF-E5DSZ6-F1
#
_entry.id   AF-E5DSZ6-F1
#
_cell.length_a   1.000
_cell.length_b   1.000
_cell.length_c   1.000
_cell.angle_alpha   90.00
_cell.angle_beta   90.00
_cell.angle_gamma   90.00
#
_symmetry.space_group_name_H-M   'P 1'
#
loop_
_entity.id
_entity.type
_entity.pdbx_description
1 polymer ?
#
loop_
_entity_poly.entity_id
_entity_poly.type
_entity_poly.pdbx_seq_one_letter_code
_entity_poly.pdbx_strand_id
1 'polypeptide(L)' 'MDGVHDLAGVQGFGKVPHTVNADIGPTFHAEWEHLPYSLMFAGVAELGAFSVDEVRYVVERMEPR' A
#
# COMPACT_ATOMS: atom_id res chain seq x y z
N MET A 1 -0.75 14.42 -5.44
CA MET A 1 0.36 15.02 -6.24
C MET A 1 0.31 14.37 -7.61
N ASP A 2 0.65 15.05 -8.71
CA ASP A 2 0.77 14.40 -10.04
C ASP A 2 2.05 13.52 -10.10
N GLY A 3 2.03 12.41 -9.34
CA GLY A 3 3.13 11.46 -9.22
C GLY A 3 2.78 10.09 -9.80
N VAL A 4 3.75 9.16 -9.84
CA VAL A 4 3.58 7.84 -10.46
C VAL A 4 2.50 6.97 -9.80
N HIS A 5 2.10 7.26 -8.56
CA HIS A 5 0.99 6.58 -7.89
C HIS A 5 -0.38 6.88 -8.51
N ASP A 6 -0.53 7.94 -9.30
CA ASP A 6 -1.80 8.31 -9.95
C ASP A 6 -1.99 7.52 -11.26
N LEU A 7 -2.36 6.25 -11.11
CA LEU A 7 -2.38 5.27 -12.19
C LEU A 7 -3.66 5.31 -13.06
N ALA A 8 -4.66 6.09 -12.67
CA ALA A 8 -5.96 6.09 -13.34
C ALA A 8 -5.86 6.66 -14.76
N GLY A 9 -6.07 5.80 -15.77
CA GLY A 9 -5.98 6.19 -17.19
C GLY A 9 -4.63 5.87 -17.85
N VAL A 10 -3.66 5.35 -17.10
CA VAL A 10 -2.37 4.90 -17.65
C VAL A 10 -2.52 3.58 -18.42
N GLN A 11 -1.93 3.51 -19.61
CA GLN A 11 -1.88 2.30 -20.44
C GLN A 11 -0.56 1.55 -20.25
N GLY A 12 -0.57 0.21 -20.34
CA GLY A 12 0.65 -0.61 -20.43
C GLY A 12 0.87 -1.65 -19.32
N PHE A 13 0.03 -1.73 -18.29
CA PHE A 13 0.23 -2.66 -17.15
C PHE A 13 -0.13 -4.14 -17.41
N GLY A 14 -0.79 -4.45 -18.54
CA GLY A 14 -1.25 -5.82 -18.83
C GLY A 14 -2.61 -6.15 -18.18
N LYS A 15 -2.85 -7.45 -17.91
CA LYS A 15 -4.12 -7.95 -17.35
C LYS A 15 -4.02 -8.13 -15.83
N VAL A 16 -5.15 -8.00 -15.13
CA VAL A 16 -5.25 -8.31 -13.69
C VAL A 16 -5.02 -9.81 -13.47
N PRO A 17 -4.07 -10.23 -12.61
CA PRO A 17 -3.71 -11.63 -12.39
C PRO A 17 -4.62 -12.31 -11.36
N HIS A 18 -5.93 -12.35 -11.61
CA HIS A 18 -6.90 -12.99 -10.72
C HIS A 18 -8.11 -13.52 -11.50
N THR A 19 -8.72 -14.58 -11.00
CA THR A 19 -9.98 -15.13 -11.49
C THR A 19 -11.02 -15.05 -10.37
N VAL A 20 -12.25 -14.66 -10.71
CA VAL A 20 -13.34 -14.51 -9.73
C VAL A 20 -13.50 -15.76 -8.87
N ASN A 21 -13.56 -15.58 -7.54
CA ASN A 21 -13.67 -16.62 -6.52
C ASN A 21 -12.47 -17.59 -6.43
N ALA A 22 -11.35 -17.28 -7.08
CA ALA A 22 -10.12 -18.05 -6.87
C ALA A 22 -9.59 -17.82 -5.44
N ASP A 23 -8.95 -18.86 -4.90
CA ASP A 23 -8.19 -18.75 -3.66
C ASP A 23 -7.00 -17.80 -3.87
N ILE A 24 -6.82 -16.85 -2.96
CA ILE A 24 -5.72 -15.89 -2.96
C ILE A 24 -4.56 -16.34 -2.07
N GLY A 25 -4.75 -17.42 -1.29
CA GLY A 25 -3.79 -17.90 -0.31
C GLY A 25 -3.96 -17.25 1.07
N PRO A 26 -2.95 -17.36 1.94
CA PRO A 26 -2.96 -16.75 3.27
C PRO A 26 -3.03 -15.23 3.20
N THR A 27 -3.59 -14.59 4.23
CA THR A 27 -3.62 -13.12 4.33
C THR A 27 -2.22 -12.49 4.32
N PHE A 28 -1.21 -13.19 4.86
CA PHE A 28 0.20 -12.82 4.81
C PHE A 28 1.01 -13.95 4.19
N HIS A 29 1.71 -13.68 3.10
CA HIS A 29 2.53 -14.65 2.36
C HIS A 29 3.98 -14.71 2.89
N ALA A 30 4.40 -13.71 3.67
CA ALA A 30 5.66 -13.71 4.38
C ALA A 30 5.50 -13.16 5.81
N GLU A 31 6.33 -13.66 6.72
CA GLU A 31 6.27 -13.33 8.17
C GLU A 31 6.31 -11.83 8.46
N TRP A 32 7.03 -11.03 7.65
CA TRP A 32 7.20 -9.60 7.89
C TRP A 32 6.01 -8.74 7.43
N GLU A 33 5.10 -9.27 6.61
CA GLU A 33 4.06 -8.47 5.95
C GLU A 33 3.04 -7.87 6.93
N HIS A 34 2.91 -8.41 8.14
CA HIS A 34 2.06 -7.83 9.17
C HIS A 34 2.65 -6.54 9.79
N LEU A 35 3.97 -6.37 9.75
CA LEU A 35 4.69 -5.30 10.45
C LEU A 35 4.27 -3.89 10.00
N PRO A 36 4.20 -3.54 8.68
CA PRO A 36 3.91 -2.18 8.27
C PRO A 36 2.57 -1.67 8.79
N TYR A 37 1.51 -2.50 8.80
CA TYR A 37 0.21 -2.10 9.33
C TYR A 37 0.22 -1.93 10.86
N SER A 38 0.85 -2.87 11.58
CA SER A 38 0.97 -2.76 13.04
C SER A 38 1.75 -1.51 13.48
N LEU A 39 2.87 -1.22 12.82
CA LEU A 39 3.70 -0.06 13.12
C LEU A 39 3.05 1.26 12.70
N MET A 40 2.29 1.26 11.60
CA MET A 40 1.46 2.40 11.22
C MET A 40 0.47 2.75 12.33
N PHE A 41 -0.28 1.77 12.85
CA PHE A 41 -1.25 2.04 13.92
C PHE A 41 -0.60 2.39 15.25
N ALA A 42 0.56 1.83 15.59
CA ALA A 42 1.34 2.32 16.72
C ALA A 42 1.69 3.81 16.57
N GLY A 43 2.13 4.24 15.39
CA GLY A 43 2.43 5.64 15.10
C GLY A 43 1.21 6.56 15.11
N VAL A 44 0.09 6.11 14.53
CA VAL A 44 -1.14 6.90 14.39
C VAL A 44 -1.95 6.95 15.70
N ALA A 45 -2.27 5.79 16.27
CA ALA A 45 -3.23 5.68 17.36
C ALA A 45 -2.59 5.76 18.75
N GLU A 46 -1.46 5.08 18.95
CA GLU A 46 -0.83 4.99 20.27
C GLU A 46 0.09 6.19 20.55
N LEU A 47 0.87 6.60 19.53
CA LEU A 47 1.84 7.69 19.66
C LEU A 47 1.29 9.04 19.20
N GLY A 48 0.24 9.06 18.36
CA GLY A 48 -0.29 10.29 17.78
C GLY A 48 0.74 11.09 16.96
N ALA A 49 1.74 10.41 16.40
CA ALA A 49 2.90 11.05 15.78
C ALA A 49 2.61 11.57 14.35
N PHE A 50 1.65 10.96 13.67
CA PHE A 50 1.23 11.32 12.32
C PHE A 50 -0.18 10.79 12.05
N SER A 51 -0.86 11.38 11.07
CA SER A 51 -2.15 10.92 10.54
C SER A 51 -1.99 9.83 9.47
N VAL A 52 -3.07 9.13 9.14
CA VAL A 52 -3.09 8.18 8.00
C VAL A 52 -2.85 8.90 6.68
N ASP A 53 -3.33 10.13 6.54
CA ASP A 53 -3.12 10.99 5.38
C ASP A 53 -1.64 11.28 5.14
N GLU A 54 -0.87 11.50 6.20
CA GLU A 54 0.59 11.65 6.11
C GLU A 54 1.29 10.36 5.68
N VAL A 55 0.80 9.18 6.10
CA VAL A 55 1.33 7.88 5.65
C VAL A 55 1.15 7.71 4.15
N ARG A 56 -0.03 8.07 3.60
CA ARG A 56 -0.27 8.07 2.15
C ARG A 56 0.72 8.98 1.44
N TYR A 57 0.85 10.22 1.91
CA TYR A 57 1.73 11.20 1.28
C TYR A 57 3.21 10.81 1.31
N VAL A 58 3.68 10.09 2.33
CA VAL A 58 5.06 9.58 2.37
C VAL A 58 5.31 8.50 1.30
N VAL A 59 4.33 7.63 1.03
CA VAL A 59 4.43 6.65 -0.07
C VAL A 59 4.42 7.37 -1.43
N GLU A 60 3.57 8.40 -1.59
CA GLU A 60 3.50 9.20 -2.81
C GLU A 60 4.81 9.96 -3.14
N ARG A 61 5.68 10.16 -2.13
CA ARG A 61 7.00 10.83 -2.24
C ARG A 61 8.15 9.87 -2.53
N MET A 62 7.91 8.56 -2.64
CA MET A 62 8.95 7.62 -3.02
C MET A 62 9.45 7.91 -4.43
N GLU A 63 10.77 7.83 -4.63
CA GLU A 63 11.39 8.00 -5.95
C GLU A 63 10.84 6.96 -6.94
N PRO A 64 10.30 7.39 -8.10
CA PRO A 64 9.95 6.48 -9.18
C PRO A 64 11.17 5.70 -9.69
N ARG A 65 11.00 4.41 -10.00
CA ARG A 65 12.04 3.57 -10.58
C ARG A 65 11.54 2.84 -11.80
#